data_AF-A0A2S6T6L5-F1
#
_entry.id   AF-A0A2S6T6L5-F1
#
_cell.length_a   1.000
_cell.length_b   1.000
_cell.length_c   1.000
_cell.angle_alpha   90.00
_cell.angle_beta   90.00
_cell.angle_gamma   90.00
#
_symmetry.space_group_name_H-M   'P 1'
#
loop_
_entity.id
_entity.type
_entity.pdbx_description
1 polymer ?
#
loop_
_entity_poly.entity_id
_entity_poly.type
_entity_poly.pdbx_seq_one_letter_code
_entity_poly.pdbx_strand_id
1 'polypeptide(L)'
;MSLDIDELKKKIIYRSSYRGTKEMDILLSSFVKDVINHLDNDELENLFNLLNIDDDNLYKFKQGIKTEAQINENRISKMFKDYIYKR
;
A
#
# COMPACT_ATOMS: atom_id res chain seq x y z
N MET A 1 -23.51 -9.74 1.81
CA MET A 1 -22.18 -9.90 1.17
C MET A 1 -21.32 -8.67 1.47
N SER A 2 -20.91 -8.49 2.74
CA SER A 2 -19.93 -7.46 3.16
C SER A 2 -18.69 -8.06 3.83
N LEU A 3 -18.76 -9.35 4.20
CA LEU A 3 -17.70 -10.07 4.89
C LEU A 3 -16.37 -10.04 4.13
N ASP A 4 -16.42 -10.08 2.80
CA ASP A 4 -15.24 -10.14 1.94
C ASP A 4 -14.44 -8.82 1.93
N ILE A 5 -15.14 -7.68 1.87
CA ILE A 5 -14.50 -6.35 1.88
C ILE A 5 -13.91 -6.04 3.26
N ASP A 6 -14.63 -6.35 4.33
CA ASP A 6 -14.13 -6.13 5.68
C ASP A 6 -12.92 -7.03 5.99
N GLU A 7 -12.93 -8.27 5.49
CA GLU A 7 -11.79 -9.17 5.59
C GLU A 7 -10.58 -8.68 4.78
N LEU A 8 -10.82 -8.21 3.55
CA LEU A 8 -9.78 -7.61 2.70
C LEU A 8 -9.15 -6.40 3.39
N LYS A 9 -9.95 -5.48 3.95
CA LYS A 9 -9.45 -4.33 4.70
C LYS A 9 -8.60 -4.74 5.89
N LYS A 10 -8.99 -5.77 6.64
CA LYS A 10 -8.17 -6.31 7.75
C LYS A 10 -6.84 -6.85 7.25
N LYS A 11 -6.82 -7.59 6.14
CA LYS A 11 -5.58 -8.10 5.52
C LYS A 11 -4.68 -6.96 5.06
N ILE A 12 -5.25 -5.91 4.46
CA ILE A 12 -4.53 -4.69 4.04
C ILE A 12 -3.88 -4.01 5.26
N ILE A 13 -4.65 -3.75 6.32
CA ILE A 13 -4.14 -3.11 7.55
C ILE A 13 -3.03 -3.95 8.19
N TYR A 14 -3.23 -5.26 8.27
CA TYR A 14 -2.20 -6.16 8.79
C TYR A 14 -0.93 -6.07 7.94
N ARG A 15 -1.03 -6.19 6.61
CA ARG A 15 0.15 -6.13 5.73
C ARG A 15 0.83 -4.77 5.70
N SER A 16 0.13 -3.68 5.96
CA SER A 16 0.77 -2.36 6.05
C SER A 16 1.57 -2.16 7.34
N SER A 17 1.24 -2.89 8.41
CA SER A 17 1.77 -2.71 9.76
C SER A 17 2.69 -3.84 10.25
N TYR A 18 3.05 -4.77 9.36
CA TYR A 18 3.98 -5.86 9.64
C TYR A 18 5.04 -5.90 8.53
N ARG A 19 5.91 -4.89 8.52
CA ARG A 19 6.96 -4.68 7.51
C ARG A 19 8.35 -5.05 8.03
N GLY A 20 9.29 -5.26 7.11
CA GLY A 20 10.66 -5.65 7.43
C GLY A 20 11.48 -4.52 8.05
N THR A 21 11.11 -3.26 7.79
CA THR A 21 11.75 -2.08 8.40
C THR A 21 10.75 -1.18 9.12
N LYS A 22 11.22 -0.49 10.17
CA LYS A 22 10.38 0.47 10.92
C LYS A 22 9.97 1.66 10.05
N GLU A 23 10.83 2.11 9.14
CA GLU A 23 10.50 3.21 8.23
C GLU A 23 9.35 2.82 7.30
N MET A 24 9.40 1.64 6.70
CA MET A 24 8.35 1.17 5.80
C MET A 24 7.06 0.84 6.53
N ASP A 25 7.17 0.32 7.76
CA ASP A 25 6.03 0.11 8.65
C ASP A 25 5.26 1.41 8.90
N ILE A 26 5.95 2.45 9.35
CA ILE A 26 5.33 3.76 9.62
C ILE A 26 4.76 4.38 8.34
N LEU A 27 5.51 4.33 7.24
CA LEU A 27 5.09 4.91 5.96
C LEU A 27 3.83 4.25 5.43
N LEU A 28 3.82 2.92 5.34
CA LEU A 28 2.71 2.16 4.74
C LEU A 28 1.50 2.12 5.65
N SER A 29 1.67 1.93 6.96
CA SER A 29 0.55 1.96 7.90
C SER A 29 -0.16 3.33 7.90
N SER A 30 0.59 4.42 7.83
CA SER A 30 0.03 5.78 7.74
C SER A 30 -0.69 6.00 6.40
N PHE A 31 -0.05 5.64 5.29
CA PHE A 31 -0.67 5.74 3.96
C PHE A 31 -1.99 4.97 3.89
N VAL A 32 -1.99 3.70 4.32
CA VAL A 32 -3.19 2.85 4.31
C VAL A 32 -4.28 3.44 5.18
N LYS A 33 -3.95 3.89 6.38
CA LYS A 33 -4.93 4.50 7.30
C LYS A 33 -5.62 5.71 6.69
N ASP A 34 -4.90 6.53 5.93
CA ASP A 34 -5.41 7.74 5.31
C ASP A 34 -6.35 7.45 4.12
N VAL A 35 -6.16 6.32 3.41
CA VAL A 35 -6.88 6.05 2.15
C VAL A 35 -7.95 4.97 2.26
N ILE A 36 -7.77 3.95 3.11
CA ILE A 36 -8.53 2.68 3.07
C ILE A 36 -10.06 2.82 3.19
N ASN A 37 -10.54 3.86 3.86
CA ASN A 37 -11.98 4.10 4.02
C ASN A 37 -12.63 4.83 2.83
N HIS A 38 -11.82 5.29 1.89
CA HIS A 38 -12.25 6.05 0.71
C HIS A 38 -12.06 5.28 -0.60
N LEU A 39 -11.62 4.02 -0.53
CA LEU A 39 -11.38 3.17 -1.68
C LEU A 39 -12.61 2.34 -2.03
N ASP A 40 -12.85 2.18 -3.33
CA ASP A 40 -13.77 1.16 -3.84
C ASP A 40 -13.13 -0.25 -3.84
N ASN A 41 -13.88 -1.26 -4.27
CA ASN A 41 -13.41 -2.65 -4.24
C ASN A 41 -12.19 -2.89 -5.13
N ASP A 42 -12.17 -2.32 -6.34
CA ASP A 42 -11.06 -2.49 -7.28
C ASP A 42 -9.81 -1.77 -6.76
N GLU A 43 -10.00 -0.61 -6.12
CA GLU A 43 -8.94 0.13 -5.45
C GLU A 43 -8.39 -0.60 -4.22
N LEU A 44 -9.23 -1.29 -3.45
CA LEU A 44 -8.78 -2.14 -2.34
C LEU A 44 -7.95 -3.33 -2.83
N GLU A 45 -8.35 -3.97 -3.93
CA GLU A 45 -7.57 -5.03 -4.57
C GLU A 45 -6.23 -4.51 -5.09
N ASN A 46 -6.23 -3.34 -5.73
CA ASN A 46 -5.00 -2.68 -6.16
C ASN A 46 -4.06 -2.35 -4.98
N LEU A 47 -4.61 -1.88 -3.86
CA LEU A 47 -3.85 -1.63 -2.64
C LEU A 47 -3.29 -2.92 -2.05
N PHE A 48 -4.10 -3.97 -1.99
CA PHE A 48 -3.66 -5.27 -1.49
C PHE A 48 -2.52 -5.85 -2.34
N ASN A 49 -2.62 -5.73 -3.67
CA ASN A 49 -1.57 -6.14 -4.60
C ASN A 49 -0.30 -5.29 -4.47
N LEU A 50 -0.42 -3.98 -4.28
CA LEU A 50 0.73 -3.12 -3.99
C LEU A 50 1.44 -3.56 -2.70
N LEU A 51 0.67 -3.87 -1.65
CA LEU A 51 1.20 -4.32 -0.36
C LEU A 51 1.79 -5.74 -0.38
N ASN A 52 1.56 -6.54 -1.43
CA ASN A 52 2.26 -7.82 -1.62
C ASN A 52 3.75 -7.65 -1.98
N ILE A 53 4.15 -6.44 -2.39
CA ILE A 53 5.52 -6.15 -2.81
C ILE A 53 6.38 -5.94 -1.57
N ASP A 54 7.63 -6.37 -1.68
CA ASP A 54 8.64 -6.22 -0.64
C ASP A 54 9.06 -4.75 -0.45
N ASP A 55 9.65 -4.51 0.70
CA ASP A 55 10.03 -3.18 1.17
C ASP A 55 11.06 -2.50 0.27
N ASP A 56 12.01 -3.24 -0.32
CA ASP A 56 13.05 -2.68 -1.19
C ASP A 56 12.46 -2.18 -2.51
N ASN A 57 11.61 -2.99 -3.15
CA ASN A 57 10.93 -2.59 -4.39
C ASN A 57 9.97 -1.41 -4.17
N LEU A 58 9.21 -1.40 -3.07
CA LEU A 58 8.33 -0.26 -2.74
C LEU A 58 9.12 1.02 -2.47
N TYR A 59 10.26 0.91 -1.79
CA TYR A 59 11.13 2.04 -1.51
C TYR A 59 11.79 2.61 -2.78
N LYS A 60 12.26 1.74 -3.68
CA LYS A 60 12.77 2.13 -5.02
C LYS A 60 11.68 2.80 -5.85
N PHE A 61 10.48 2.22 -5.87
CA PHE A 61 9.33 2.79 -6.60
C PHE A 61 9.01 4.21 -6.13
N LYS A 62 9.01 4.44 -4.81
CA LYS A 62 8.78 5.77 -4.23
C LYS A 62 9.82 6.79 -4.68
N GLN A 63 11.07 6.37 -4.85
CA GLN A 63 12.16 7.22 -5.34
C GLN A 63 12.17 7.40 -6.87
N GLY A 64 11.29 6.70 -7.60
CA GLY A 64 11.33 6.67 -9.06
C GLY A 64 12.51 5.89 -9.63
N ILE A 65 13.11 5.00 -8.85
CA ILE A 65 14.19 4.11 -9.27
C ILE A 65 13.57 2.85 -9.89
N LYS A 66 14.29 2.22 -10.83
CA LYS A 66 13.89 0.96 -11.45
C LYS A 66 13.67 -0.13 -10.38
N THR A 67 12.52 -0.78 -10.43
CA THR A 67 12.16 -1.92 -9.59
C THR A 67 12.37 -3.24 -10.33
N GLU A 68 12.55 -4.32 -9.58
CA GLU A 68 12.52 -5.69 -10.11
C GLU A 68 11.09 -6.24 -10.11
N ALA A 69 10.28 -5.80 -9.13
CA ALA A 69 8.86 -6.09 -9.10
C ALA A 69 8.10 -5.31 -10.18
N GLN A 70 7.13 -5.98 -10.82
CA GLN A 70 6.18 -5.33 -11.71
C GLN A 70 5.13 -4.60 -10.87
N ILE A 71 5.16 -3.26 -10.90
CA ILE A 71 4.16 -2.40 -10.26
C ILE A 71 3.24 -1.87 -11.35
N ASN A 72 1.97 -2.28 -11.32
CA ASN A 72 0.98 -1.78 -12.25
C ASN A 72 0.66 -0.32 -11.96
N GLU A 73 0.71 0.52 -12.98
CA GLU A 73 0.30 1.91 -12.86
C GLU A 73 -1.22 2.02 -12.71
N ASN A 74 -1.66 2.34 -11.51
CA ASN A 74 -3.04 2.62 -11.16
C ASN A 74 -3.12 3.81 -10.17
N ARG A 75 -4.34 4.22 -9.81
CA ARG A 75 -4.53 5.33 -8.87
C ARG A 75 -3.82 5.10 -7.53
N ILE A 76 -3.83 3.89 -7.00
CA ILE A 76 -3.18 3.55 -5.72
C ILE A 76 -1.67 3.67 -5.79
N SER A 77 -1.03 3.13 -6.83
CA SER A 77 0.42 3.23 -7.03
C SER A 77 0.87 4.69 -7.16
N LYS A 78 0.08 5.53 -7.85
CA LYS A 78 0.35 6.98 -7.98
C LYS A 78 0.21 7.68 -6.63
N MET A 79 -0.88 7.42 -5.91
CA MET A 79 -1.10 7.96 -4.56
C MET A 79 0.03 7.57 -3.60
N PHE A 80 0.49 6.32 -3.61
CA PHE A 80 1.59 5.88 -2.77
C PHE A 80 2.91 6.57 -3.13
N LYS A 81 3.22 6.69 -4.43
CA LYS A 81 4.43 7.36 -4.91
C LYS A 81 4.50 8.81 -4.41
N ASP A 82 3.38 9.52 -4.54
CA ASP A 82 3.24 10.93 -4.17
C ASP A 82 2.98 11.14 -2.66
N TYR A 83 2.74 10.07 -1.89
CA TYR A 83 2.46 10.17 -0.47
C TYR A 83 3.67 10.71 0.29
N ILE A 84 3.45 11.78 1.05
CA ILE A 84 4.45 12.36 1.95
C ILE A 84 3.93 12.15 3.37
N TYR A 85 4.65 11.32 4.12
CA TYR A 85 4.37 11.14 5.54
C TYR A 85 4.54 12.48 6.27
N LYS A 86 3.47 12.97 6.88
CA LYS A 86 3.50 14.13 7.76
C LYS A 86 3.49 13.64 9.20
N ARG A 87 4.52 14.04 9.93
CA ARG A 87 4.76 13.64 11.32
C ARG A 87 3.91 14.45 12.29
#